data_AF-A0A2N3AEU1-F1
#
_entry.id   AF-A0A2N3AEU1-F1
#
_cell.length_a   1.000
_cell.length_b   1.000
_cell.length_c   1.000
_cell.angle_alpha   90.00
_cell.angle_beta   90.00
_cell.angle_gamma   90.00
#
_symmetry.space_group_name_H-M   'P 1'
#
loop_
_entity.id
_entity.type
_entity.pdbx_description
1 polymer ?
#
loop_
_entity_poly.entity_id
_entity_poly.type
_entity_poly.pdbx_seq_one_letter_code
_entity_poly.pdbx_strand_id
1 'polypeptide(L)'
;MKTKYILLLILTLLMGILIGSLVTGRFTRQRVDRIKSWNTREGFRNHIFKILQPTESQVLQLIPIIDEFSDRHWLLMKKNWETQNILFNEMDSIIIPYLNDEQFQLLLDHKEKVHKDREEKQAQRNSEP
;
A
#
# COMPACT_ATOMS: atom_id res chain seq x y z
N MET A 1 -44.52 -28.34 19.29
CA MET A 1 -44.47 -26.85 19.29
C MET A 1 -43.08 -26.30 19.61
N LYS A 2 -42.36 -26.82 20.62
CA LYS A 2 -41.01 -26.35 21.03
C LYS A 2 -39.91 -26.46 19.94
N THR A 3 -39.96 -27.51 19.12
CA THR A 3 -38.96 -27.76 18.05
C THR A 3 -38.96 -26.72 16.93
N LYS A 4 -40.13 -26.13 16.62
CA LYS A 4 -40.24 -25.08 15.59
C LYS A 4 -39.55 -23.79 16.03
N TYR A 5 -39.65 -23.44 17.31
CA TYR A 5 -38.98 -22.26 17.86
C TYR A 5 -37.47 -22.44 17.96
N ILE A 6 -37.01 -23.65 18.32
CA ILE A 6 -35.58 -23.98 18.33
C ILE A 6 -34.99 -23.91 16.92
N LEU A 7 -35.69 -24.43 15.91
CA LEU A 7 -35.24 -24.38 14.52
C LEU A 7 -35.15 -22.93 14.00
N LEU A 8 -36.12 -22.09 14.38
CA LEU A 8 -36.13 -20.68 14.01
C LEU A 8 -34.97 -19.91 14.66
N LEU A 9 -34.64 -20.23 15.92
CA LEU A 9 -33.48 -19.68 16.64
C LEU A 9 -32.13 -20.05 15.99
N ILE A 10 -32.00 -21.29 15.53
CA ILE A 10 -30.79 -21.75 14.84
C ILE A 10 -30.64 -21.03 13.49
N LEU A 11 -31.75 -20.86 12.76
CA LEU A 11 -31.74 -20.18 11.47
C LEU A 11 -31.35 -18.69 11.59
N THR A 12 -31.88 -17.99 12.60
CA THR A 12 -31.53 -16.59 12.85
C THR A 12 -30.08 -16.42 13.31
N LEU A 13 -29.57 -17.38 14.11
CA LEU A 13 -28.16 -17.40 14.52
C LEU A 13 -27.23 -17.60 13.32
N LEU A 14 -27.54 -18.55 12.42
CA LEU A 14 -26.77 -18.78 11.21
C LEU A 14 -26.78 -17.55 10.29
N MET A 15 -27.93 -16.88 10.13
CA MET A 15 -28.01 -15.62 9.40
C MET A 15 -27.13 -14.53 10.02
N GLY A 16 -27.15 -14.39 11.35
CA GLY A 16 -26.27 -13.45 12.06
C GLY A 16 -24.79 -13.73 11.84
N ILE A 17 -24.39 -15.00 11.85
CA ILE A 17 -23.00 -15.43 11.60
C ILE A 17 -22.59 -15.17 10.14
N LEU A 18 -23.46 -15.48 9.18
CA LEU A 18 -23.20 -15.21 7.77
C LEU A 18 -23.06 -13.72 7.48
N ILE A 19 -23.95 -12.89 8.02
CA ILE A 19 -23.90 -11.43 7.87
C ILE A 19 -22.66 -10.88 8.57
N GLY A 20 -22.38 -11.31 9.81
CA GLY A 20 -21.21 -10.87 10.58
C GLY A 20 -19.89 -11.22 9.90
N SER A 21 -19.75 -12.44 9.38
CA SER A 21 -18.55 -12.89 8.66
C SER A 21 -18.37 -12.19 7.31
N LEU A 22 -19.44 -11.91 6.56
CA LEU A 22 -19.39 -11.13 5.31
C LEU A 22 -18.93 -9.69 5.55
N VAL A 23 -19.43 -9.04 6.62
CA VAL A 23 -19.02 -7.68 6.99
C VAL A 23 -17.57 -7.66 7.43
N THR A 24 -17.14 -8.62 8.25
CA THR A 24 -15.75 -8.68 8.75
C THR A 24 -14.78 -9.02 7.61
N GLY A 25 -15.16 -9.92 6.70
CA GLY A 25 -14.37 -10.25 5.51
C GLY A 25 -14.14 -9.05 4.59
N ARG A 26 -15.17 -8.21 4.36
CA ARG A 26 -15.02 -6.97 3.58
C ARG A 26 -14.17 -5.91 4.29
N PHE A 27 -14.29 -5.76 5.62
CA PHE A 27 -13.50 -4.81 6.39
C PHE A 27 -12.01 -5.20 6.50
N THR A 28 -11.71 -6.49 6.65
CA THR A 28 -10.32 -6.99 6.70
C THR A 28 -9.64 -6.87 5.34
N ARG A 29 -10.34 -7.18 4.24
CA ARG A 29 -9.82 -7.02 2.87
C ARG A 29 -9.52 -5.55 2.53
N GLN A 30 -10.38 -4.61 2.93
CA GLN A 30 -10.13 -3.17 2.80
C GLN A 30 -8.97 -2.63 3.66
N ARG A 31 -8.51 -3.38 4.67
CA ARG A 31 -7.32 -3.03 5.47
C ARG A 31 -6.05 -3.58 4.83
N VAL A 32 -6.10 -4.78 4.26
CA VAL A 32 -4.99 -5.40 3.52
C VAL A 32 -4.78 -4.72 2.16
N ASP A 33 -5.84 -4.35 1.45
CA ASP A 33 -5.76 -3.61 0.17
C ASP A 33 -5.28 -2.16 0.36
N ARG A 34 -5.40 -1.61 1.57
CA ARG A 34 -4.84 -0.30 1.95
C ARG A 34 -3.31 -0.29 2.01
N ILE A 35 -2.68 -1.48 1.93
CA ILE A 35 -1.23 -1.69 1.98
C ILE A 35 -0.65 -1.86 0.56
N LYS A 36 -1.46 -1.88 -0.50
CA LYS A 36 -0.91 -1.71 -1.85
C LYS A 36 -0.63 -0.22 -2.06
N SER A 37 0.60 0.16 -1.74
CA SER A 37 1.11 1.51 -1.83
C SER A 37 0.99 2.05 -3.27
N TRP A 38 0.98 3.38 -3.43
CA TRP A 38 1.08 4.07 -4.72
C TRP A 38 2.22 3.56 -5.63
N ASN A 39 3.18 2.82 -5.06
CA ASN A 39 4.30 2.21 -5.76
C ASN A 39 3.93 1.00 -6.61
N THR A 40 2.74 0.44 -6.42
CA THR A 40 2.23 -0.75 -7.14
C THR A 40 1.20 -0.33 -8.19
N ARG A 41 1.13 -1.00 -9.35
CA ARG A 41 0.10 -0.76 -10.39
C ARG A 41 -1.28 -0.98 -9.83
N GLU A 42 -1.49 -2.06 -9.08
CA GLU A 42 -2.78 -2.37 -8.48
C GLU A 42 -3.16 -1.35 -7.41
N GLY A 43 -2.21 -0.95 -6.56
CA GLY A 43 -2.44 0.10 -5.55
C GLY A 43 -2.77 1.44 -6.17
N PHE A 44 -2.03 1.84 -7.21
CA PHE A 44 -2.29 3.04 -7.99
C PHE A 44 -3.68 3.00 -8.62
N ARG A 45 -4.02 1.90 -9.29
CA ARG A 45 -5.33 1.70 -9.92
C ARG A 45 -6.47 1.74 -8.91
N ASN A 46 -6.34 1.05 -7.77
CA ASN A 46 -7.32 1.06 -6.70
C ASN A 46 -7.57 2.48 -6.17
N HIS A 47 -6.51 3.28 -6.04
CA HIS A 47 -6.65 4.67 -5.62
C HIS A 47 -7.45 5.50 -6.63
N ILE A 48 -7.10 5.41 -7.91
CA ILE A 48 -7.77 6.16 -8.98
C ILE A 48 -9.23 5.71 -9.14
N PHE A 49 -9.50 4.40 -9.16
CA PHE A 49 -10.87 3.89 -9.28
C PHE A 49 -11.76 4.21 -8.08
N LYS A 50 -11.18 4.35 -6.89
CA LYS A 50 -11.94 4.81 -5.72
C LYS A 50 -12.44 6.25 -5.88
N ILE A 51 -11.68 7.08 -6.59
CA ILE A 51 -12.06 8.48 -6.87
C ILE A 51 -13.06 8.54 -8.03
N LEU A 52 -12.75 7.85 -9.14
CA LEU A 52 -13.51 7.95 -10.38
C LEU A 52 -14.83 7.16 -10.36
N GLN A 53 -14.90 6.08 -9.57
CA GLN A 53 -16.04 5.15 -9.52
C GLN A 53 -16.54 4.73 -10.92
N PRO A 54 -15.67 4.23 -11.80
CA PRO A 54 -16.03 3.92 -13.18
C PRO A 54 -17.01 2.74 -13.28
N THR A 55 -17.82 2.71 -14.33
CA THR A 55 -18.65 1.54 -14.68
C THR A 55 -17.76 0.37 -15.16
N GLU A 56 -18.31 -0.85 -15.19
CA GLU A 56 -17.57 -2.04 -15.64
C GLU A 56 -17.01 -1.89 -17.06
N SER A 57 -17.76 -1.27 -17.97
CA SER A 57 -17.31 -1.00 -19.34
C SER A 57 -16.19 0.04 -19.42
N GLN A 58 -16.16 0.99 -18.48
CA GLN A 58 -15.10 1.99 -18.36
C GLN A 58 -13.83 1.40 -17.73
N VAL A 59 -13.97 0.49 -16.76
CA VAL A 59 -12.84 -0.16 -16.09
C VAL A 59 -11.89 -0.79 -17.11
N LEU A 60 -12.41 -1.58 -18.05
CA LEU A 60 -11.60 -2.27 -19.06
C LEU A 60 -10.83 -1.30 -19.96
N GLN A 61 -11.39 -0.13 -20.23
CA GLN A 61 -10.76 0.90 -21.07
C GLN A 61 -9.74 1.74 -20.29
N LEU A 62 -9.99 1.97 -19.00
CA LEU A 62 -9.15 2.81 -18.15
C LEU A 62 -7.92 2.07 -17.59
N ILE A 63 -7.98 0.75 -17.43
CA ILE A 63 -6.86 -0.07 -16.95
C ILE A 63 -5.55 0.23 -17.70
N PRO A 64 -5.45 0.12 -19.04
CA PRO A 64 -4.19 0.33 -19.74
C PRO A 64 -3.66 1.76 -19.59
N ILE A 65 -4.56 2.75 -19.55
CA ILE A 65 -4.19 4.15 -19.36
C ILE A 65 -3.60 4.35 -17.96
N ILE A 66 -4.30 3.87 -16.92
CA ILE A 66 -3.88 4.06 -15.54
C ILE A 66 -2.58 3.32 -15.23
N ASP A 67 -2.39 2.14 -15.81
CA ASP A 67 -1.16 1.36 -15.64
C ASP A 67 0.05 2.06 -16.27
N GLU A 68 -0.10 2.67 -17.45
CA GLU A 68 0.95 3.48 -18.08
C GLU A 68 1.39 4.63 -17.16
N PHE A 69 0.41 5.36 -16.60
CA PHE A 69 0.70 6.45 -15.66
C PHE A 69 1.30 5.95 -14.35
N SER A 70 0.91 4.76 -13.88
CA SER A 70 1.55 4.12 -12.73
C SER A 70 3.03 3.81 -13.01
N ASP A 71 3.35 3.26 -14.17
CA ASP A 71 4.75 2.98 -14.58
C ASP A 71 5.59 4.26 -14.67
N ARG A 72 5.02 5.32 -15.24
CA ARG A 72 5.68 6.63 -15.31
C ARG A 72 5.87 7.24 -13.93
N HIS A 73 4.87 7.15 -13.06
CA HIS A 73 4.98 7.62 -11.68
C HIS A 73 6.09 6.87 -10.93
N TRP A 74 6.17 5.56 -11.09
CA TRP A 74 7.21 4.74 -10.49
C TRP A 74 8.62 5.13 -10.96
N LEU A 75 8.79 5.36 -12.26
CA LEU A 75 10.07 5.81 -12.82
C LEU A 75 10.49 7.17 -12.25
N LEU A 76 9.55 8.12 -12.15
CA LEU A 76 9.80 9.42 -11.54
C LEU A 76 10.18 9.30 -10.07
N MET A 77 9.49 8.43 -9.32
CA MET A 77 9.79 8.17 -7.91
C MET A 77 11.22 7.64 -7.73
N LYS A 78 11.64 6.66 -8.56
CA LYS A 78 13.02 6.13 -8.56
C LYS A 78 14.06 7.21 -8.80
N LYS A 79 13.89 8.00 -9.86
CA LYS A 79 14.80 9.09 -10.20
C LYS A 79 14.88 10.13 -9.07
N ASN A 80 13.74 10.41 -8.44
CA ASN A 80 13.70 11.31 -7.29
C ASN A 80 14.45 10.74 -6.09
N TRP A 81 14.35 9.43 -5.80
CA TRP A 81 15.15 8.81 -4.74
C TRP A 81 16.65 8.92 -4.99
N GLU A 82 17.11 8.69 -6.22
CA GLU A 82 18.51 8.86 -6.61
C GLU A 82 18.97 10.31 -6.41
N THR A 83 18.17 11.26 -6.89
CA THR A 83 18.47 12.70 -6.76
C THR A 83 18.54 13.13 -5.29
N GLN A 84 17.58 12.67 -4.48
CA GLN A 84 17.61 12.94 -3.04
C GLN A 84 18.82 12.30 -2.37
N ASN A 85 19.22 11.08 -2.77
CA ASN A 85 20.39 10.42 -2.21
C ASN A 85 21.68 11.21 -2.45
N ILE A 86 21.83 11.79 -3.65
CA ILE A 86 22.96 12.67 -3.96
C ILE A 86 22.95 13.89 -3.03
N LEU A 87 21.82 14.57 -2.92
CA LEU A 87 21.69 15.77 -2.08
C LEU A 87 21.96 15.48 -0.60
N PHE A 88 21.43 14.37 -0.07
CA PHE A 88 21.66 13.97 1.32
C PHE A 88 23.12 13.57 1.56
N ASN A 89 23.77 12.87 0.63
CA ASN A 89 25.19 12.55 0.77
C ASN A 89 26.08 13.79 0.75
N GLU A 90 25.73 14.80 -0.06
CA GLU A 90 26.41 16.11 -0.04
C GLU A 90 26.25 16.79 1.32
N MET A 91 25.02 16.87 1.84
CA MET A 91 24.75 17.40 3.17
C MET A 91 25.53 16.63 4.25
N ASP A 92 25.51 15.30 4.21
CA ASP A 92 26.21 14.44 5.16
C ASP A 92 27.70 14.76 5.20
N SER A 93 28.34 14.92 4.03
CA SER A 93 29.77 15.27 3.95
C SER A 93 30.11 16.60 4.64
N ILE A 94 29.15 17.53 4.69
CA ILE A 94 29.29 18.84 5.33
C ILE A 94 29.03 18.74 6.83
N ILE A 95 28.01 17.99 7.27
CA ILE A 95 27.60 17.96 8.68
C ILE A 95 28.41 16.98 9.53
N ILE A 96 28.89 15.87 8.97
CA ILE A 96 29.61 14.80 9.70
C ILE A 96 30.75 15.33 10.59
N PRO A 97 31.61 16.28 10.14
CA PRO A 97 32.69 16.80 10.97
C PRO A 97 32.23 17.54 12.24
N TYR A 98 30.95 17.93 12.31
CA TYR A 98 30.37 18.66 13.43
C TYR A 98 29.55 17.77 14.37
N LEU A 99 29.37 16.48 14.04
CA LEU A 99 28.58 15.55 14.84
C LEU A 99 29.44 14.89 15.91
N ASN A 100 28.82 14.62 17.06
CA ASN A 100 29.38 13.67 18.03
C ASN A 100 29.02 12.22 17.63
N ASP A 101 29.63 11.25 18.32
CA ASP A 101 29.45 9.83 18.00
C ASP A 101 27.99 9.37 18.08
N GLU A 102 27.23 9.83 19.08
CA GLU A 102 25.81 9.48 19.23
C GLU A 102 24.97 10.00 18.05
N GLN A 103 25.17 11.26 17.67
CA GLN A 103 24.49 11.88 16.54
C GLN A 103 24.86 11.23 15.21
N PHE A 104 26.12 10.82 15.05
CA PHE A 104 26.58 10.10 13.87
C PHE A 104 25.89 8.73 13.75
N GLN A 105 25.75 7.99 14.85
CA GLN A 105 25.01 6.72 14.84
C GLN A 105 23.53 6.90 14.49
N LEU A 106 22.86 7.91 15.05
CA LEU A 106 21.47 8.22 14.71
C LEU A 106 21.30 8.52 13.21
N LEU A 107 22.27 9.19 12.59
CA LEU A 107 22.28 9.44 11.16
C LEU A 107 22.42 8.14 10.35
N LEU A 108 23.33 7.25 10.75
CA LEU A 108 23.53 5.95 10.09
C LEU A 108 22.27 5.07 10.16
N ASP A 109 21.67 4.95 11.35
CA ASP A 109 20.44 4.18 11.56
C ASP A 109 19.29 4.71 10.68
N HIS A 110 19.18 6.03 10.57
CA HIS A 110 18.20 6.65 9.70
C HIS A 110 18.44 6.29 8.22
N LYS A 111 19.69 6.33 7.75
CA LYS A 111 20.05 5.97 6.37
C LYS A 111 19.74 4.52 6.06
N GLU A 112 20.06 3.60 6.97
CA GLU A 112 19.77 2.18 6.80
C GLU A 112 18.27 1.93 6.70
N LYS A 113 17.48 2.56 7.59
CA LYS A 113 16.01 2.48 7.54
C LYS A 113 15.46 2.97 6.20
N VAL A 114 15.92 4.12 5.72
CA VAL A 114 15.48 4.67 4.43
C VAL A 114 15.87 3.76 3.26
N HIS A 115 17.05 3.14 3.31
CA HIS A 115 17.48 2.17 2.30
C HIS A 115 16.55 0.95 2.26
N LYS A 116 16.29 0.33 3.42
CA LYS A 116 15.39 -0.81 3.55
C LYS A 116 13.98 -0.50 3.06
N ASP A 117 13.43 0.65 3.45
CA ASP A 117 12.10 1.10 2.99
C ASP A 117 12.02 1.23 1.46
N ARG A 118 13.11 1.64 0.80
CA ARG A 118 13.17 1.73 -0.68
C ARG A 118 13.25 0.34 -1.33
N GLU A 119 14.03 -0.57 -0.76
CA GLU A 119 14.12 -1.96 -1.23
C GLU A 119 12.78 -2.69 -1.11
N GLU A 120 12.06 -2.51 0.01
CA GLU A 120 10.74 -3.10 0.19
C GLU A 120 9.74 -2.58 -0.86
N LYS A 121 9.75 -1.28 -1.15
CA LYS A 121 8.89 -0.69 -2.20
C LYS A 121 9.26 -1.22 -3.59
N GLN A 122 10.55 -1.39 -3.87
CA GLN A 122 11.04 -1.97 -5.11
C GLN A 122 10.58 -3.43 -5.25
N ALA A 123 10.71 -4.22 -4.19
CA ALA A 123 10.30 -5.61 -4.16
C ALA A 123 8.79 -5.76 -4.39
N GLN A 124 7.99 -4.89 -3.75
CA GLN A 124 6.53 -4.84 -3.97
C GLN A 124 6.20 -4.61 -5.45
N ARG A 125 6.83 -3.63 -6.10
CA ARG A 125 6.59 -3.35 -7.53
C ARG A 125 7.06 -4.49 -8.45
N ASN A 126 8.18 -5.12 -8.13
CA ASN A 126 8.71 -6.23 -8.92
C ASN A 126 7.90 -7.54 -8.75
N SER A 127 7.14 -7.66 -7.66
CA SER A 127 6.29 -8.84 -7.39
C SER A 127 4.93 -8.78 -8.11
N GLU A 128 4.61 -7.66 -8.76
CA GLU A 128 3.40 -7.53 -9.55
C GLU A 128 3.55 -8.17 -10.94
N PRO A 129 2.49 -8.84 -11.43
CA PRO A 129 2.44 -9.34 -12.80
C PRO A 129 2.42 -8.24 -13.86
#